data_AF-A0A7C6U3P8-F1
#
_entry.id   AF-A0A7C6U3P8-F1
#
_cell.length_a   1.000
_cell.length_b   1.000
_cell.length_c   1.000
_cell.angle_alpha   90.00
_cell.angle_beta   90.00
_cell.angle_gamma   90.00
#
_symmetry.space_group_name_H-M   'P 1'
#
loop_
_entity.id
_entity.type
_entity.pdbx_description
1 polymer ?
#
loop_
_entity_poly.entity_id
_entity_poly.type
_entity_poly.pdbx_seq_one_letter_code
_entity_poly.pdbx_strand_id
1 'polypeptide(L)' 'QKETTELIKILLTLENIINNNEVYSLKQLSINGSKLVELGINEGPQIGKILNDILLLVINEKLINKKECIIDFVKENYLT' A
#
# COMPACT_ATOMS: atom_id res chain seq x y z
N GLN A 1 30.64 17.51 -0.75
CA GLN A 1 30.11 17.34 -2.12
C GLN A 1 29.36 16.01 -2.29
N LYS A 2 29.93 14.85 -1.96
CA LYS A 2 29.24 13.53 -2.06
C LYS A 2 27.92 13.45 -1.28
N GLU A 3 27.88 13.94 -0.04
CA GLU A 3 26.67 13.95 0.79
C GLU A 3 25.54 14.80 0.20
N THR A 4 25.89 15.96 -0.38
CA THR A 4 24.95 16.85 -1.05
C THR A 4 24.30 16.16 -2.26
N THR A 5 25.06 15.38 -3.03
CA THR A 5 24.54 14.63 -4.17
C THR A 5 23.53 13.56 -3.76
N GLU A 6 23.76 12.85 -2.65
CA GLU A 6 22.82 11.85 -2.15
C GLU A 6 21.52 12.49 -1.65
N LEU A 7 21.59 13.63 -0.94
CA LEU A 7 20.40 14.38 -0.53
C LEU A 7 19.56 14.83 -1.73
N ILE A 8 20.19 15.31 -2.80
CA ILE A 8 19.49 15.70 -4.04
C ILE A 8 18.78 14.50 -4.67
N LYS A 9 19.41 13.32 -4.72
CA LYS A 9 18.76 12.11 -5.25
C LYS A 9 17.53 11.72 -4.46
N ILE A 10 17.58 11.79 -3.12
CA ILE A 10 16.43 11.50 -2.25
C ILE A 10 15.30 12.48 -2.54
N LEU A 11 15.60 13.78 -2.65
CA LEU A 11 14.61 14.81 -2.93
C LEU A 11 13.91 14.55 -4.27
N LEU A 12 14.66 14.31 -5.34
CA LEU A 12 14.10 13.99 -6.66
C LEU A 12 13.23 12.72 -6.64
N THR A 13 13.63 11.71 -5.86
CA THR A 13 12.83 10.48 -5.69
C THR A 13 11.49 10.77 -5.01
N LEU A 14 11.50 11.57 -3.93
CA LEU A 14 10.28 11.97 -3.24
C LEU A 14 9.37 12.81 -4.14
N GLU A 15 9.94 13.74 -4.91
CA GLU A 15 9.20 14.54 -5.89
C GLU A 15 8.55 13.65 -6.96
N ASN A 16 9.25 12.64 -7.47
CA ASN A 16 8.68 11.70 -8.43
C ASN A 16 7.50 10.92 -7.84
N ILE A 17 7.63 10.39 -6.61
CA ILE A 17 6.55 9.68 -5.91
C ILE A 17 5.30 10.57 -5.81
N ILE A 18 5.49 11.85 -5.45
CA ILE A 18 4.39 12.82 -5.34
C ILE A 18 3.79 13.13 -6.73
N ASN A 19 4.63 13.46 -7.72
CA ASN A 19 4.19 13.87 -9.06
C ASN A 19 3.47 12.75 -9.82
N ASN A 20 3.89 11.51 -9.62
CA ASN A 20 3.28 10.34 -10.24
C ASN A 20 2.04 9.85 -9.48
N ASN A 21 1.69 10.46 -8.34
CA ASN A 21 0.65 9.99 -7.42
C ASN A 21 0.86 8.52 -7.03
N GLU A 22 2.11 8.11 -6.82
CA GLU A 22 2.45 6.77 -6.36
C GLU A 22 1.87 6.54 -4.96
N VAL A 23 1.55 5.29 -4.66
CA VAL A 23 0.95 4.92 -3.38
C VAL A 23 2.04 4.82 -2.33
N TYR A 24 1.99 5.65 -1.30
CA TYR A 24 2.97 5.63 -0.19
C TYR A 24 2.32 5.66 1.20
N SER A 25 0.99 5.63 1.27
CA SER A 25 0.24 5.64 2.53
C SER A 25 -1.04 4.83 2.45
N LEU A 26 -1.53 4.36 3.61
CA LEU A 26 -2.80 3.62 3.70
C LEU A 26 -3.99 4.39 3.14
N LYS A 27 -3.98 5.72 3.23
CA LYS A 27 -5.06 6.58 2.73
C LYS A 27 -5.17 6.57 1.20
N GLN A 28 -4.11 6.18 0.50
CA GLN A 28 -4.07 6.10 -0.96
C GLN A 28 -4.41 4.70 -1.49
N LEU A 29 -4.58 3.70 -0.61
CA LEU A 29 -5.07 2.40 -1.03
C LEU A 29 -6.50 2.52 -1.55
N SER A 30 -6.81 1.75 -2.61
CA SER A 30 -8.14 1.68 -3.23
C SER A 30 -9.19 0.98 -2.35
N ILE A 31 -8.76 0.41 -1.22
CA ILE A 31 -9.61 -0.11 -0.16
C ILE A 31 -9.19 0.46 1.20
N ASN A 32 -10.09 0.38 2.17
CA ASN A 32 -9.83 0.70 3.57
C ASN A 32 -10.30 -0.43 4.48
N GLY A 33 -10.16 -0.24 5.80
CA GLY A 33 -10.53 -1.27 6.78
C GLY A 33 -11.99 -1.73 6.70
N SER A 34 -12.93 -0.83 6.34
CA SER A 34 -14.34 -1.19 6.20
C SER A 34 -14.57 -2.27 5.15
N LYS A 35 -13.80 -2.26 4.05
CA LYS A 35 -13.88 -3.32 3.04
C LYS A 35 -13.41 -4.66 3.59
N LEU A 36 -12.40 -4.68 4.47
CA LEU A 36 -11.95 -5.93 5.10
C LEU A 36 -13.01 -6.49 6.07
N VAL A 37 -13.69 -5.61 6.82
CA VAL A 37 -14.82 -5.98 7.67
C VAL A 37 -15.97 -6.58 6.85
N GLU A 38 -16.33 -5.96 5.72
CA GLU A 38 -17.35 -6.50 4.80
C GLU A 38 -16.99 -7.88 4.23
N LEU A 39 -15.70 -8.20 4.11
CA LEU A 39 -15.21 -9.50 3.67
C LEU A 39 -15.19 -10.56 4.80
N GLY A 40 -15.54 -10.18 6.03
CA GLY A 40 -15.60 -11.07 7.19
C GLY A 40 -14.42 -10.98 8.16
N ILE A 41 -13.47 -10.06 7.93
CA ILE A 41 -12.30 -9.86 8.80
C ILE A 41 -12.66 -8.88 9.90
N ASN A 42 -13.04 -9.39 11.07
CA ASN A 42 -13.63 -8.60 12.16
C ASN A 42 -12.63 -8.20 13.27
N GLU A 43 -11.40 -8.70 13.24
CA GLU A 43 -10.40 -8.37 14.26
C GLU A 43 -9.65 -7.07 13.95
N GLY A 44 -9.87 -6.03 14.77
CA GLY A 44 -9.28 -4.71 14.61
C GLY A 44 -7.74 -4.69 14.40
N PRO A 45 -6.94 -5.39 15.22
CA PRO A 45 -5.49 -5.46 15.03
C PRO A 45 -5.08 -6.14 13.71
N GLN A 46 -5.84 -7.14 13.26
CA GLN A 46 -5.55 -7.88 12.02
C GLN A 46 -5.79 -7.01 10.78
N ILE A 47 -6.86 -6.20 10.78
CA ILE A 47 -7.18 -5.26 9.68
C ILE A 47 -5.99 -4.33 9.41
N GLY A 48 -5.42 -3.74 10.46
CA GLY A 48 -4.25 -2.86 10.32
C GLY A 48 -3.05 -3.59 9.73
N LYS A 49 -2.79 -4.82 10.15
CA LYS A 49 -1.70 -5.64 9.60
C LYS A 49 -1.89 -5.91 8.11
N ILE A 50 -3.07 -6.38 7.71
CA ILE A 50 -3.40 -6.69 6.32
C ILE A 50 -3.25 -5.45 5.42
N LEU A 51 -3.75 -4.30 5.87
CA LEU A 51 -3.61 -3.05 5.10
C LEU A 51 -2.15 -2.63 4.94
N ASN A 52 -1.30 -2.82 5.95
CA ASN A 52 0.13 -2.55 5.84
C ASN A 52 0.85 -3.54 4.90
N ASP A 53 0.48 -4.82 4.94
CA ASP A 53 1.02 -5.84 4.02
C ASP A 53 0.67 -5.49 2.56
N ILE A 54 -0.60 -5.12 2.31
CA ILE A 54 -1.07 -4.65 0.99
C ILE A 54 -0.28 -3.43 0.55
N LEU A 55 -0.13 -2.42 1.42
CA LEU A 55 0.64 -1.21 1.10
C LEU A 55 2.07 -1.55 0.69
N LEU A 56 2.73 -2.44 1.42
CA LEU A 56 4.10 -2.86 1.10
C LEU A 56 4.16 -3.59 -0.25
N LEU A 57 3.17 -4.42 -0.58
CA LEU A 57 3.11 -5.10 -1.88
C LEU A 57 2.88 -4.12 -3.02
N VAL A 58 2.02 -3.12 -2.82
CA VAL A 58 1.76 -2.07 -3.81
C VAL A 58 3.01 -1.22 -4.05
N ILE A 59 3.68 -0.77 -3.00
CA ILE A 59 4.94 0.00 -3.10
C ILE A 59 6.02 -0.80 -3.84
N ASN A 60 6.09 -2.11 -3.60
CA ASN A 60 7.04 -2.99 -4.26
C ASN A 60 6.59 -3.48 -5.65
N GLU A 61 5.53 -2.90 -6.22
CA GLU A 61 4.96 -3.27 -7.52
C GLU A 61 4.55 -4.76 -7.65
N LYS A 62 4.32 -5.43 -6.52
CA LYS A 62 3.89 -6.84 -6.47
C LYS A 62 2.37 -6.99 -6.47
N LEU A 63 1.64 -5.92 -6.19
CA LEU A 63 0.18 -5.89 -6.19
C LEU A 63 -0.31 -4.58 -6.79
N ILE A 64 -1.23 -4.66 -7.75
CA ILE A 64 -1.82 -3.48 -8.38
C ILE A 64 -2.81 -2.84 -7.38
N ASN A 65 -2.72 -1.52 -7.16
CA ASN A 65 -3.68 -0.77 -6.33
C ASN A 65 -5.04 -0.55 -7.03
N LYS A 66 -5.68 -1.64 -7.43
CA LYS A 66 -7.07 -1.67 -7.88
C LYS A 66 -7.89 -2.47 -6.88
N LYS A 67 -9.11 -2.00 -6.64
CA LYS A 67 -9.99 -2.55 -5.61
C LYS A 67 -10.20 -4.06 -5.77
N GLU A 68 -10.46 -4.50 -7.00
CA GLU A 68 -10.71 -5.91 -7.32
C GLU A 68 -9.45 -6.76 -7.09
N CYS A 69 -8.29 -6.31 -7.59
CA CYS A 69 -7.02 -7.01 -7.40
C CYS A 69 -6.67 -7.18 -5.91
N ILE A 70 -6.89 -6.15 -5.10
CA ILE A 70 -6.65 -6.24 -3.66
C ILE A 70 -7.67 -7.16 -2.98
N ILE A 71 -8.94 -7.13 -3.37
CA ILE A 71 -9.96 -8.02 -2.81
C ILE A 71 -9.64 -9.49 -3.11
N ASP A 72 -9.22 -9.80 -4.34
CA ASP A 72 -8.85 -11.16 -4.74
C ASP A 72 -7.64 -11.64 -3.94
N PHE A 73 -6.60 -10.80 -3.84
CA PHE A 73 -5.45 -11.06 -2.96
C PHE A 73 -5.86 -11.34 -1.51
N VAL A 74 -6.75 -10.51 -0.94
CA VAL A 74 -7.21 -10.69 0.44
C VAL A 74 -7.93 -12.03 0.63
N LYS A 75 -8.81 -12.39 -0.31
CA LYS A 75 -9.53 -13.65 -0.26
C LYS A 75 -8.59 -14.85 -0.28
N GLU A 76 -7.64 -14.85 -1.20
CA GLU A 76 -6.68 -15.96 -1.40
C GLU A 76 -5.73 -16.16 -0.20
N ASN A 77 -5.37 -15.09 0.51
CA ASN A 77 -4.31 -15.13 1.52
C ASN A 77 -4.80 -15.09 2.96
N TYR A 78 -6.05 -14.68 3.21
CA TYR A 78 -6.57 -14.47 4.57
C TYR A 78 -7.95 -15.10 4.84
N LEU A 79 -8.66 -15.59 3.82
CA LEU A 79 -10.01 -16.16 3.95
C LEU A 79 -10.13 -17.60 3.45
N THR A 80 -9.02 -18.20 3.00
CA THR A 80 -8.95 -19.58 2.50
C THR A 80 -8.69 -20.58 3.62
#